data_AF-A0A645I0W9-F1
#
_entry.id   AF-A0A645I0W9-F1
#
_cell.length_a   1.000
_cell.length_b   1.000
_cell.length_c   1.000
_cell.angle_alpha   90.00
_cell.angle_beta   90.00
_cell.angle_gamma   90.00
#
_symmetry.space_group_name_H-M   'P 1'
#
loop_
_entity.id
_entity.type
_entity.pdbx_description
1 polymer ?
#
loop_
_entity_poly.entity_id
_entity_poly.type
_entity_poly.pdbx_seq_one_letter_code
_entity_poly.pdbx_strand_id
1 'polypeptide(L)'
;MPVTLRYVIIPGLNHTISDLNQLAVLIKALPRPVPVELLAYHSMGREKWSQLGLDYQLKDVPDAGRKELAAARRILELQGIQVLSTN
;
A
#
# COMPACT_ATOMS: atom_id res chain seq x y z
N MET A 1 -17.55 -10.80 -10.92
CA MET A 1 -16.97 -11.10 -9.59
C MET A 1 -16.57 -9.80 -8.89
N PRO A 2 -16.84 -9.64 -7.59
CA PRO A 2 -16.30 -8.51 -6.82
C PRO A 2 -14.77 -8.56 -6.83
N VAL A 3 -14.12 -7.40 -6.92
CA VAL A 3 -12.65 -7.26 -6.90
C VAL A 3 -12.32 -6.16 -5.89
N THR A 4 -11.30 -6.40 -5.08
CA THR A 4 -10.72 -5.44 -4.14
C THR A 4 -9.26 -5.25 -4.51
N LEU A 5 -8.80 -4.01 -4.65
CA LEU A 5 -7.39 -3.71 -4.88
C LEU A 5 -6.69 -3.61 -3.52
N ARG A 6 -5.66 -4.43 -3.31
CA ARG A 6 -4.80 -4.34 -2.12
C ARG A 6 -3.55 -3.55 -2.46
N TYR A 7 -3.26 -2.53 -1.68
CA TYR A 7 -2.06 -1.71 -1.87
C TYR A 7 -1.25 -1.64 -0.57
N VAL A 8 -0.04 -2.18 -0.62
CA VAL A 8 0.88 -2.17 0.53
C VAL A 8 1.66 -0.86 0.53
N ILE A 9 1.53 -0.10 1.61
CA ILE A 9 2.28 1.13 1.86
C ILE A 9 3.67 0.74 2.37
N ILE A 10 4.70 1.03 1.57
CA ILE A 10 6.10 0.77 1.89
C ILE A 10 6.82 2.12 2.07
N PRO A 11 7.30 2.44 3.28
CA PRO A 11 7.98 3.69 3.56
C PRO A 11 9.18 3.91 2.63
N GLY A 12 9.34 5.15 2.18
CA GLY A 12 10.36 5.56 1.20
C GLY A 12 10.15 5.13 -0.25
N LEU A 13 9.19 4.23 -0.56
CA LEU A 13 9.10 3.62 -1.90
C LEU A 13 7.87 3.99 -2.72
N ASN A 14 6.65 3.96 -2.14
CA ASN A 14 5.43 3.98 -2.95
C ASN A 14 4.24 4.72 -2.32
N HIS A 15 4.51 5.69 -1.45
CA HIS A 15 3.50 6.36 -0.64
C HIS A 15 3.60 7.88 -0.71
N THR A 16 4.34 8.42 -1.70
CA THR A 16 4.37 9.86 -1.93
C THR A 16 3.04 10.32 -2.52
N ILE A 17 2.76 11.63 -2.46
CA ILE A 17 1.57 12.22 -3.09
C ILE A 17 1.53 11.90 -4.60
N SER A 18 2.68 11.92 -5.27
CA SER A 18 2.78 11.59 -6.70
C SER A 18 2.40 10.13 -6.96
N ASP A 19 2.92 9.20 -6.17
CA ASP A 19 2.62 7.76 -6.32
C ASP A 19 1.12 7.50 -6.15
N LEU A 20 0.52 8.11 -5.12
CA LEU A 20 -0.90 7.92 -4.78
C LEU A 20 -1.82 8.57 -5.82
N ASN A 21 -1.43 9.71 -6.40
CA ASN A 21 -2.15 10.33 -7.50
C ASN A 21 -2.10 9.46 -8.77
N GLN A 22 -0.93 8.91 -9.10
CA GLN A 22 -0.79 7.99 -10.24
C GLN A 22 -1.60 6.70 -10.02
N LEU A 23 -1.54 6.13 -8.81
CA LEU A 23 -2.37 5.00 -8.43
C LEU A 23 -3.87 5.32 -8.60
N ALA A 24 -4.29 6.52 -8.19
CA ALA A 24 -5.68 6.93 -8.36
C ALA A 24 -6.12 7.02 -9.84
N VAL A 25 -5.24 7.50 -10.72
CA VAL A 25 -5.49 7.49 -12.17
C VAL A 25 -5.67 6.06 -12.69
N LEU A 26 -4.78 5.13 -12.29
CA LEU A 26 -4.88 3.73 -12.69
C LEU A 26 -6.18 3.07 -12.20
N ILE A 27 -6.57 3.33 -10.95
CA ILE A 27 -7.82 2.79 -10.37
C ILE A 27 -9.04 3.32 -11.13
N LYS A 28 -9.07 4.61 -11.46
CA LYS A 28 -10.17 5.25 -12.18
C LYS A 28 -10.29 4.78 -13.63
N ALA A 29 -9.20 4.28 -14.22
CA ALA A 29 -9.21 3.72 -15.57
C ALA A 29 -9.83 2.30 -15.65
N LEU A 30 -10.10 1.66 -14.50
CA LEU A 30 -10.73 0.34 -14.47
C LEU A 30 -12.20 0.41 -14.93
N PRO A 31 -12.74 -0.64 -15.56
CA PRO A 31 -14.09 -0.63 -16.15
C PRO A 31 -15.23 -0.51 -15.14
N ARG A 32 -14.94 -0.52 -13.84
CA ARG A 32 -15.90 -0.38 -12.74
C ARG A 32 -15.21 0.15 -11.49
N PRO A 33 -15.94 0.78 -10.57
CA PRO A 33 -15.41 1.14 -9.27
C PRO A 33 -14.83 -0.09 -8.53
N VAL A 34 -13.60 0.04 -8.05
CA VAL A 34 -12.90 -0.98 -7.27
C VAL A 34 -12.51 -0.37 -5.92
N PRO A 35 -12.99 -0.93 -4.79
CA PRO A 35 -12.56 -0.48 -3.48
C PRO A 35 -11.09 -0.86 -3.24
N VAL A 36 -10.41 -0.02 -2.46
CA VAL A 36 -9.00 -0.20 -2.10
C VAL A 36 -8.88 -0.59 -0.63
N GLU A 37 -8.08 -1.61 -0.34
CA GLU A 37 -7.61 -1.95 0.98
C GLU A 37 -6.14 -1.55 1.11
N LEU A 38 -5.85 -0.63 2.03
CA LEU A 38 -4.48 -0.23 2.35
C LEU A 38 -3.90 -1.14 3.42
N LEU A 39 -2.68 -1.61 3.19
CA LEU A 39 -1.94 -2.47 4.11
C LEU A 39 -0.65 -1.80 4.51
N ALA A 40 -0.26 -1.93 5.78
CA ALA A 40 1.06 -1.53 6.22
C ALA A 40 2.08 -2.58 5.79
N TYR A 41 3.20 -2.13 5.22
CA TYR A 41 4.38 -2.96 5.15
C TYR A 41 4.85 -3.31 6.56
N HIS A 42 5.24 -4.57 6.72
CA HIS A 42 5.86 -5.10 7.92
C HIS A 42 7.07 -5.93 7.53
N SER A 43 8.14 -5.82 8.31
CA SER A 43 9.38 -6.59 8.13
C SER A 43 9.28 -8.05 8.59
N MET A 44 8.08 -8.49 9.00
CA MET A 44 7.78 -9.88 9.34
C MET A 44 8.16 -10.82 8.18
N GLY A 45 8.86 -11.91 8.51
CA GLY A 45 9.34 -12.87 7.52
C GLY A 45 10.75 -12.63 6.99
N ARG A 46 11.41 -11.50 7.35
CA ARG A 46 12.84 -11.27 7.09
C ARG A 46 13.72 -12.44 7.55
N GLU A 47 13.39 -13.05 8.69
CA GLU A 47 14.12 -14.21 9.22
C GLU A 47 14.11 -15.41 8.26
N LYS A 48 13.01 -15.65 7.54
CA LYS A 48 12.91 -16.74 6.56
C LYS A 48 13.90 -16.58 5.41
N TRP A 49 14.18 -15.35 5.00
CA TRP A 49 15.20 -15.07 3.99
C TRP A 49 16.59 -15.48 4.49
N SER A 50 16.92 -15.11 5.73
CA SER A 50 18.17 -15.51 6.39
C SER A 50 18.31 -17.04 6.47
N GLN A 51 17.24 -17.76 6.86
CA GLN A 51 17.24 -19.22 6.94
C GLN A 51 17.46 -19.91 5.58
N LEU A 52 17.06 -19.26 4.49
CA LEU A 52 17.27 -19.75 3.12
C LEU A 52 18.61 -19.29 2.52
N GLY A 53 19.44 -18.55 3.28
CA GLY A 53 20.70 -17.99 2.78
C GLY A 53 20.50 -16.87 1.74
N LEU A 54 19.37 -16.18 1.76
CA LEU A 54 19.01 -15.13 0.79
C LEU A 54 19.14 -13.72 1.41
N ASP A 55 19.59 -12.74 0.62
CA ASP A 55 19.66 -11.33 1.04
C ASP A 55 18.30 -10.64 0.94
N TYR A 56 17.83 -10.09 2.05
CA TYR A 56 16.56 -9.37 2.12
C TYR A 56 16.73 -7.91 1.69
N GLN A 57 16.15 -7.55 0.54
CA GLN A 57 16.39 -6.25 -0.11
C GLN A 57 15.76 -5.06 0.64
N LEU A 58 14.77 -5.29 1.51
CA LEU A 58 14.10 -4.23 2.28
C LEU A 58 14.61 -4.16 3.73
N LYS A 59 15.88 -4.54 3.97
CA LYS A 59 16.47 -4.60 5.31
C LYS A 59 16.47 -3.26 6.07
N ASP A 60 16.61 -2.16 5.34
CA ASP A 60 16.65 -0.80 5.90
C ASP A 60 15.30 -0.08 5.83
N VAL A 61 14.27 -0.72 5.26
CA VAL A 61 12.93 -0.15 5.19
C VAL A 61 12.21 -0.41 6.51
N PRO A 62 11.74 0.64 7.22
CA PRO A 62 11.00 0.47 8.46
C PRO A 62 9.57 -0.04 8.19
N ASP A 63 8.95 -0.63 9.21
CA ASP A 63 7.52 -0.93 9.18
C ASP A 63 6.70 0.34 8.94
N ALA A 64 5.63 0.23 8.15
CA ALA A 64 4.72 1.36 7.93
C ALA A 64 3.90 1.65 9.18
N GLY A 65 3.83 2.92 9.56
CA GLY A 65 3.05 3.40 10.67
C GLY A 65 1.62 3.79 10.29
N ARG A 66 0.82 4.07 11.32
CA ARG A 66 -0.56 4.57 11.15
C ARG A 66 -0.62 5.90 10.40
N LYS A 67 0.44 6.72 10.51
CA LYS A 67 0.50 8.05 9.88
C LYS A 67 0.56 7.94 8.36
N GLU A 68 1.40 7.05 7.84
CA GLU A 68 1.57 6.81 6.41
C GLU A 68 0.27 6.27 5.80
N LEU A 69 -0.38 5.31 6.48
CA LEU A 69 -1.67 4.76 6.06
C LEU A 69 -2.77 5.83 6.06
N ALA A 70 -2.85 6.64 7.11
CA ALA A 70 -3.84 7.71 7.21
C ALA A 70 -3.65 8.78 6.12
N ALA A 71 -2.40 9.15 5.82
CA ALA A 71 -2.09 10.08 4.75
C ALA A 71 -2.48 9.52 3.38
N ALA A 72 -2.12 8.26 3.10
CA ALA A 72 -2.47 7.58 1.87
C ALA A 72 -3.98 7.44 1.69
N ARG A 73 -4.69 7.03 2.76
CA ARG A 73 -6.15 6.97 2.80
C ARG A 73 -6.75 8.32 2.40
N ARG A 74 -6.34 9.39 3.07
CA ARG A 74 -6.89 10.73 2.82
C ARG A 74 -6.70 11.16 1.36
N ILE A 75 -5.54 10.91 0.77
CA ILE A 75 -5.26 11.27 -0.63
C ILE A 75 -6.17 10.50 -1.58
N LEU A 76 -6.32 9.18 -1.41
CA LEU A 76 -7.19 8.37 -2.26
C LEU A 76 -8.67 8.72 -2.09
N GLU A 77 -9.12 8.97 -0.85
CA GLU A 77 -10.50 9.40 -0.58
C GLU A 77 -10.79 10.77 -1.21
N LEU A 78 -9.85 11.72 -1.18
CA LEU A 78 -9.95 13.00 -1.89
C LEU A 78 -10.03 12.82 -3.42
N GLN A 79 -9.47 11.74 -3.95
CA GLN A 79 -9.62 11.35 -5.36
C GLN A 79 -10.97 10.68 -5.64
N GLY A 80 -11.84 10.50 -4.66
CA GLY A 80 -13.13 9.82 -4.81
C GLY A 80 -13.03 8.29 -4.84
N ILE A 81 -11.92 7.73 -4.35
CA ILE A 81 -11.71 6.28 -4.27
C ILE A 81 -12.20 5.79 -2.91
N GLN A 82 -13.01 4.73 -2.91
CA GLN A 82 -13.46 4.08 -1.70
C GLN A 82 -12.28 3.30 -1.07
N VAL A 83 -11.81 3.75 0.09
CA VAL A 83 -10.80 3.02 0.87
C VAL A 83 -11.50 2.26 2.01
N LEU A 84 -11.39 0.95 2.01
CA LEU A 84 -11.99 0.08 3.02
C LEU A 84 -11.33 0.31 4.38
N SER A 85 -12.14 0.35 5.44
CA SER A 85 -11.63 0.34 6.81
C SER A 85 -11.09 -1.05 7.14
N THR A 86 -9.82 -1.11 7.52
CA THR A 86 -9.22 -2.30 8.13
C THR A 86 -9.44 -2.19 9.64
N ASN A 87 -10.08 -3.19 10.25
CA ASN A 87 -10.25 -3.32 11.70
C ASN A 87 -8.91 -3.56 12.39
#